data_AF-A0A1C6R335-F1
#
_entry.id   AF-A0A1C6R335-F1
#
_cell.length_a   1.000
_cell.length_b   1.000
_cell.length_c   1.000
_cell.angle_alpha   90.00
_cell.angle_beta   90.00
_cell.angle_gamma   90.00
#
_symmetry.space_group_name_H-M   'P 1'
#
loop_
_entity.id
_entity.type
_entity.pdbx_description
1 polymer ?
#
loop_
_entity_poly.entity_id
_entity_poly.type
_entity_poly.pdbx_seq_one_letter_code
_entity_poly.pdbx_strand_id
1 'polypeptide(L)'
;MAAAKRSPKSPLDVDPGAIFAFRTSPLHPDSPPGTGRFGALAVVGRAPEVIVVAVFDGVWDRVPTLEEVREHRVLRRRRFAHTGRPAVFACGVEDTTGLSDLTALGTAPLTAEQTKLAAPYASPGSVGTSFSTLALADADVEGEWRWAHDREALLREQEAVEERRRLAAEAEKERYAARLAGLTWEQLLAETPFERWTPSPPFPPAAFRRAAARRVHQACRELRDLGPKPRKPAARKVLKSLVLWFNTADRAADWVIETEEREDICLVIEELAHVAGHPSLAMEADDWREW
;
A
#
# COMPACT_ATOMS: atom_id res chain seq x y z
N MET A 1 21.52 -22.45 -7.37
CA MET A 1 20.53 -21.53 -7.94
C MET A 1 19.17 -22.20 -7.87
N ALA A 2 18.42 -21.95 -6.80
CA ALA A 2 17.04 -22.41 -6.70
C ALA A 2 16.19 -21.51 -7.60
N ALA A 3 15.50 -22.10 -8.58
CA ALA A 3 14.54 -21.39 -9.40
C ALA A 3 13.49 -20.74 -8.48
N ALA A 4 13.38 -19.41 -8.53
CA ALA A 4 12.27 -18.70 -7.92
C ALA A 4 10.98 -19.35 -8.41
N LYS A 5 10.16 -19.86 -7.49
CA LYS A 5 8.81 -20.32 -7.82
C LYS A 5 8.10 -19.14 -8.45
N ARG A 6 7.84 -19.21 -9.76
CA ARG A 6 6.98 -18.24 -10.46
C ARG A 6 5.66 -18.17 -9.68
N SER A 7 5.30 -16.98 -9.25
CA SER A 7 3.98 -16.69 -8.70
C SER A 7 2.91 -17.21 -9.69
N PRO A 8 1.76 -17.72 -9.18
CA PRO A 8 0.69 -18.16 -10.06
C PRO A 8 0.24 -16.95 -10.91
N LYS A 9 0.33 -17.09 -12.24
CA LYS A 9 -0.17 -16.08 -13.18
C LYS A 9 -1.60 -15.71 -12.83
N SER A 10 -1.91 -14.41 -12.85
CA SER A 10 -3.26 -13.91 -12.62
C SER A 10 -4.29 -14.67 -13.48
N PRO A 11 -5.44 -15.09 -12.94
CA PRO A 11 -6.49 -15.74 -13.73
C PRO A 11 -7.10 -14.80 -14.79
N LEU A 12 -6.76 -13.50 -14.72
CA LEU A 12 -7.14 -12.51 -15.73
C LEU A 12 -6.06 -12.31 -16.82
N ASP A 13 -4.94 -13.05 -16.80
CA ASP A 13 -3.96 -13.10 -17.90
C ASP A 13 -4.51 -13.92 -19.09
N VAL A 14 -5.65 -13.46 -19.62
CA VAL A 14 -6.43 -14.05 -20.70
C VAL A 14 -6.66 -13.03 -21.80
N ASP A 15 -7.18 -13.48 -22.94
CA ASP A 15 -7.39 -12.59 -24.08
C ASP A 15 -8.50 -11.54 -23.80
N PRO A 16 -8.36 -10.32 -24.35
CA PRO A 16 -9.39 -9.30 -24.23
C PRO A 16 -10.76 -9.79 -24.75
N GLY A 17 -11.81 -9.47 -24.00
CA GLY A 17 -13.17 -9.96 -24.21
C GLY A 17 -13.61 -11.03 -23.23
N ALA A 18 -12.69 -11.58 -22.41
CA ALA A 18 -13.06 -12.45 -21.30
C ALA A 18 -13.81 -11.67 -20.20
N ILE A 19 -14.93 -12.23 -19.74
CA ILE A 19 -15.83 -11.64 -18.74
C ILE A 19 -15.89 -12.52 -17.50
N PHE A 20 -15.81 -11.88 -16.34
CA PHE A 20 -15.83 -12.52 -15.03
C PHE A 20 -16.86 -11.86 -14.12
N ALA A 21 -17.50 -12.67 -13.28
CA ALA A 21 -18.25 -12.20 -12.11
C ALA A 21 -17.41 -12.41 -10.85
N PHE A 22 -17.67 -11.59 -9.83
CA PHE A 22 -17.07 -11.74 -8.51
C PHE A 22 -18.09 -11.35 -7.44
N ARG A 23 -17.95 -11.92 -6.25
CA ARG A 23 -18.71 -11.49 -5.08
C ARG A 23 -18.06 -10.24 -4.50
N THR A 24 -18.87 -9.23 -4.23
CA THR A 24 -18.41 -8.00 -3.60
C THR A 24 -18.17 -8.20 -2.10
N SER A 25 -17.28 -7.40 -1.55
CA SER A 25 -16.93 -7.38 -0.13
C SER A 25 -17.35 -6.07 0.51
N PRO A 26 -17.61 -6.05 1.82
CA PRO A 26 -17.96 -4.80 2.50
C PRO A 26 -16.83 -3.77 2.40
N LEU A 27 -17.18 -2.49 2.19
CA LEU A 27 -16.20 -1.41 2.02
C LEU A 27 -15.39 -1.10 3.28
N HIS A 28 -15.98 -1.32 4.45
CA HIS A 28 -15.35 -1.05 5.74
C HIS A 28 -15.35 -2.33 6.58
N PRO A 29 -14.31 -2.56 7.42
CA PRO A 29 -14.22 -3.75 8.27
C PRO A 29 -15.43 -3.97 9.21
N ASP A 30 -16.12 -2.88 9.57
CA ASP A 30 -17.26 -2.90 10.49
C ASP A 30 -18.61 -2.99 9.77
N SER A 31 -18.61 -2.92 8.44
CA SER A 31 -19.81 -3.15 7.66
C SER A 31 -20.29 -4.60 7.89
N PRO A 32 -21.60 -4.89 7.76
CA PRO A 32 -22.12 -6.25 7.91
C PRO A 32 -21.35 -7.27 7.05
N PRO A 33 -21.09 -8.49 7.57
CA PRO A 33 -20.27 -9.48 6.88
C PRO A 33 -20.98 -9.98 5.62
N GLY A 34 -20.32 -9.79 4.47
CA GLY A 34 -20.85 -10.15 3.16
C GLY A 34 -21.93 -9.19 2.67
N THR A 35 -21.83 -8.82 1.41
CA THR A 35 -22.78 -7.89 0.78
C THR A 35 -23.99 -8.60 0.19
N GLY A 36 -23.86 -9.91 -0.07
CA GLY A 36 -24.81 -10.69 -0.88
C GLY A 36 -24.88 -10.23 -2.35
N ARG A 37 -23.95 -9.38 -2.79
CA ARG A 37 -23.95 -8.74 -4.10
C ARG A 37 -22.80 -9.24 -4.96
N PHE A 38 -23.05 -9.30 -6.26
CA PHE A 38 -22.09 -9.68 -7.28
C PHE A 38 -21.87 -8.52 -8.24
N GLY A 39 -20.62 -8.33 -8.63
CA GLY A 39 -20.21 -7.43 -9.71
C GLY A 39 -19.63 -8.22 -10.88
N ALA A 40 -19.37 -7.53 -11.99
CA ALA A 40 -18.74 -8.12 -13.16
C ALA A 40 -17.68 -7.19 -13.75
N LEU A 41 -16.68 -7.78 -14.40
CA LEU A 41 -15.65 -7.08 -15.15
C LEU A 41 -15.31 -7.81 -16.45
N ALA A 42 -14.73 -7.08 -17.39
CA ALA A 42 -14.14 -7.61 -18.61
C ALA A 42 -12.65 -7.28 -18.67
N VAL A 43 -11.84 -8.20 -19.20
CA VAL A 43 -10.49 -7.88 -19.68
C VAL A 43 -10.65 -7.14 -21.01
N VAL A 44 -10.21 -5.88 -21.07
CA VAL A 44 -10.37 -5.01 -22.25
C VAL A 44 -9.05 -4.68 -22.94
N GLY A 45 -7.93 -5.02 -22.32
CA GLY A 45 -6.59 -4.85 -22.89
C GLY A 45 -5.57 -5.72 -22.17
N ARG A 46 -4.48 -6.04 -22.86
CA ARG A 46 -3.39 -6.85 -22.33
C ARG A 46 -2.07 -6.41 -22.95
N ALA A 47 -1.04 -6.28 -22.13
CA ALA A 47 0.35 -6.12 -22.53
C ALA A 47 1.24 -7.03 -21.66
N PRO A 48 2.54 -7.19 -21.95
CA PRO A 48 3.39 -8.19 -21.27
C PRO A 48 3.39 -8.16 -19.74
N GLU A 49 3.23 -6.98 -19.13
CA GLU A 49 3.27 -6.80 -17.67
C GLU A 49 1.95 -6.29 -17.07
N VAL A 50 0.96 -5.97 -17.91
CA VAL A 50 -0.28 -5.32 -17.46
C VAL A 50 -1.52 -5.92 -18.10
N ILE A 51 -2.58 -5.99 -17.30
CA ILE A 51 -3.93 -6.37 -17.72
C ILE A 51 -4.81 -5.14 -17.51
N VAL A 52 -5.63 -4.80 -18.50
CA VAL A 52 -6.57 -3.68 -18.41
C VAL A 52 -7.97 -4.24 -18.23
N VAL A 53 -8.63 -3.82 -17.17
CA VAL A 53 -9.99 -4.28 -16.83
C VAL A 53 -10.98 -3.13 -16.92
N ALA A 54 -12.21 -3.44 -17.35
CA ALA A 54 -13.36 -2.55 -17.28
C ALA A 54 -14.45 -3.18 -16.40
N VAL A 55 -14.90 -2.45 -15.40
CA VAL A 55 -15.94 -2.89 -14.46
C VAL A 55 -17.31 -2.49 -14.99
N PHE A 56 -18.30 -3.38 -14.92
CA PHE A 56 -19.67 -3.10 -15.38
C PHE A 56 -20.52 -2.43 -14.29
N ASP A 57 -21.54 -1.68 -14.70
CA ASP A 57 -22.46 -0.96 -13.82
C ASP A 57 -23.60 -1.80 -13.24
N GLY A 58 -23.65 -3.09 -13.59
CA GLY A 58 -24.61 -4.05 -13.04
C GLY A 58 -24.20 -4.58 -11.67
N VAL A 59 -25.20 -4.76 -10.80
CA VAL A 59 -25.05 -5.37 -9.47
C VAL A 59 -26.16 -6.37 -9.27
N TRP A 60 -25.80 -7.59 -8.91
CA TRP A 60 -26.73 -8.72 -8.85
C TRP A 60 -26.74 -9.38 -7.47
N ASP A 61 -27.84 -10.03 -7.10
CA ASP A 61 -27.98 -10.82 -5.86
C ASP A 61 -27.51 -12.29 -6.03
N ARG A 62 -27.16 -12.67 -7.26
CA ARG A 62 -26.58 -13.95 -7.65
C ARG A 62 -25.47 -13.74 -8.67
N VAL A 63 -24.71 -14.79 -8.97
CA VAL A 63 -23.80 -14.77 -10.11
C VAL A 63 -24.60 -14.48 -11.38
N PRO A 64 -24.30 -13.41 -12.14
CA PRO A 64 -25.02 -13.07 -13.35
C PRO A 64 -24.64 -14.00 -14.51
N THR A 65 -25.50 -14.11 -15.51
CA THR A 65 -25.16 -14.76 -16.78
C THR A 65 -24.34 -13.84 -17.69
N LEU A 66 -23.69 -14.41 -18.70
CA LEU A 66 -22.98 -13.63 -19.70
C LEU A 66 -23.92 -12.66 -20.45
N GLU A 67 -25.15 -13.08 -20.76
CA GLU A 67 -26.13 -12.20 -21.42
C GLU A 67 -26.52 -11.02 -20.52
N GLU A 68 -26.78 -11.27 -19.23
CA GLU A 68 -27.11 -10.21 -18.27
C GLU A 68 -26.01 -9.15 -18.22
N VAL A 69 -24.75 -9.56 -18.12
CA VAL A 69 -23.61 -8.61 -18.10
C VAL A 69 -23.49 -7.81 -19.40
N ARG A 70 -23.82 -8.40 -20.55
CA ARG A 70 -23.68 -7.74 -21.87
C ARG A 70 -24.66 -6.59 -22.08
N GLU A 71 -25.74 -6.53 -21.32
CA GLU A 71 -26.71 -5.43 -21.37
C GLU A 71 -26.22 -4.19 -20.60
N HIS A 72 -25.19 -4.34 -19.78
CA HIS A 72 -24.64 -3.30 -18.92
C HIS A 72 -23.49 -2.52 -19.56
N ARG A 73 -23.28 -1.30 -19.07
CA ARG A 73 -22.22 -0.42 -19.53
C ARG A 73 -21.04 -0.45 -18.57
N VAL A 74 -19.94 0.17 -18.97
CA VAL A 74 -18.83 0.39 -18.05
C VAL A 74 -19.28 1.34 -16.93
N LEU A 75 -19.08 0.90 -15.69
CA LEU A 75 -19.38 1.67 -14.48
C LEU A 75 -18.70 3.02 -14.51
N ARG A 76 -19.40 4.06 -14.05
CA ARG A 76 -18.84 5.41 -13.91
C ARG A 76 -18.78 5.76 -12.44
N ARG A 77 -17.58 6.09 -11.97
CA ARG A 77 -17.31 6.47 -10.58
C ARG A 77 -17.92 7.85 -10.30
N ARG A 78 -19.00 7.86 -9.53
CA ARG A 78 -19.75 9.06 -9.13
C ARG A 78 -19.68 9.31 -7.63
N ARG A 79 -19.32 8.30 -6.83
CA ARG A 79 -19.15 8.44 -5.39
C ARG A 79 -17.92 9.28 -5.02
N PHE A 80 -17.97 9.88 -3.82
CA PHE A 80 -16.89 10.55 -3.06
C PHE A 80 -16.09 11.70 -3.70
N ALA A 81 -16.12 11.90 -5.02
CA ALA A 81 -15.79 13.15 -5.71
C ALA A 81 -16.05 12.94 -7.21
N HIS A 82 -16.94 13.76 -7.77
CA HIS A 82 -17.61 13.60 -9.06
C HIS A 82 -16.71 13.68 -10.31
N THR A 83 -15.78 12.74 -10.48
CA THR A 83 -14.98 12.71 -11.72
C THR A 83 -15.79 12.14 -12.89
N GLY A 84 -16.84 11.34 -12.61
CA GLY A 84 -17.65 10.67 -13.63
C GLY A 84 -16.81 9.77 -14.54
N ARG A 85 -15.61 9.39 -14.07
CA ARG A 85 -14.63 8.62 -14.84
C ARG A 85 -15.10 7.16 -14.93
N PRO A 86 -14.95 6.54 -16.10
CA PRO A 86 -15.19 5.10 -16.25
C PRO A 86 -14.27 4.30 -15.30
N ALA A 87 -14.80 3.24 -14.71
CA ALA A 87 -14.06 2.28 -13.89
C ALA A 87 -13.24 1.34 -14.79
N VAL A 88 -12.20 1.92 -15.40
CA VAL A 88 -11.21 1.23 -16.22
C VAL A 88 -9.84 1.53 -15.66
N PHE A 89 -9.08 0.48 -15.39
CA PHE A 89 -7.74 0.59 -14.81
C PHE A 89 -6.87 -0.59 -15.25
N ALA A 90 -5.55 -0.39 -15.18
CA ALA A 90 -4.56 -1.42 -15.37
C ALA A 90 -4.12 -2.01 -14.03
N CYS A 91 -3.89 -3.32 -14.01
CA CYS A 91 -3.29 -4.07 -12.91
C CYS A 91 -2.10 -4.89 -13.43
N GLY A 92 -1.19 -5.29 -12.53
CA GLY A 92 -0.06 -6.13 -12.88
C GLY A 92 -0.47 -7.56 -13.22
N VAL A 93 0.24 -8.23 -14.13
CA VAL A 93 0.01 -9.66 -14.45
C VAL A 93 0.27 -10.59 -13.25
N GLU A 94 1.08 -10.14 -12.30
CA GLU A 94 1.39 -10.85 -11.06
C GLU A 94 0.44 -10.46 -9.91
N ASP A 95 -0.48 -9.50 -10.11
CA ASP A 95 -1.41 -9.09 -9.07
C ASP A 95 -2.37 -10.24 -8.74
N THR A 96 -2.36 -10.66 -7.48
CA THR A 96 -3.38 -11.57 -6.97
C THR A 96 -4.73 -10.86 -7.01
N THR A 97 -5.77 -11.56 -7.47
CA THR A 97 -7.04 -10.89 -7.79
C THR A 97 -7.68 -10.18 -6.60
N GLY A 98 -7.49 -10.68 -5.37
CA GLY A 98 -8.16 -10.13 -4.18
C GLY A 98 -9.69 -10.17 -4.23
N LEU A 99 -10.27 -10.61 -5.36
CA LEU A 99 -11.70 -10.72 -5.61
C LEU A 99 -12.20 -12.06 -5.08
N SER A 100 -13.29 -12.02 -4.33
CA SER A 100 -13.94 -13.22 -3.79
C SER A 100 -14.80 -13.89 -4.87
N ASP A 101 -14.83 -15.22 -4.89
CA ASP A 101 -15.67 -16.04 -5.77
C ASP A 101 -15.58 -15.67 -7.28
N LEU A 102 -14.36 -15.35 -7.75
CA LEU A 102 -14.14 -14.99 -9.16
C LEU A 102 -14.52 -16.15 -10.09
N THR A 103 -15.53 -15.90 -10.94
CA THR A 103 -16.14 -16.91 -11.81
C THR A 103 -16.10 -16.44 -13.25
N ALA A 104 -15.50 -17.25 -14.15
CA ALA A 104 -15.50 -16.96 -15.57
C ALA A 104 -16.91 -17.17 -16.16
N LEU A 105 -17.46 -16.16 -16.83
CA LEU A 105 -18.77 -16.21 -17.48
C LEU A 105 -18.69 -16.57 -18.97
N GLY A 106 -17.52 -16.35 -19.58
CA GLY A 106 -17.27 -16.61 -20.99
C GLY A 106 -16.58 -15.43 -21.67
N THR A 107 -16.70 -15.37 -22.99
CA THR A 107 -16.10 -14.32 -23.82
C THR A 107 -17.16 -13.60 -24.64
N ALA A 108 -16.97 -12.30 -24.83
CA ALA A 108 -17.78 -11.47 -25.72
C ALA A 108 -16.90 -10.49 -26.50
N PRO A 109 -17.30 -10.12 -27.73
CA PRO A 109 -16.60 -9.06 -28.47
C PRO A 109 -16.60 -7.75 -27.68
N LEU A 110 -15.45 -7.06 -27.67
CA LEU A 110 -15.35 -5.75 -27.04
C LEU A 110 -16.25 -4.73 -27.77
N THR A 111 -16.96 -3.93 -26.98
CA THR A 111 -17.71 -2.79 -27.48
C THR A 111 -16.78 -1.66 -27.92
N ALA A 112 -17.25 -0.76 -28.79
CA ALA A 112 -16.50 0.42 -29.19
C ALA A 112 -16.11 1.31 -27.99
N GLU A 113 -16.94 1.36 -26.96
CA GLU A 113 -16.64 2.06 -25.70
C GLU A 113 -15.46 1.41 -24.97
N GLN A 114 -15.48 0.09 -24.76
CA GLN A 114 -14.39 -0.63 -24.09
C GLN A 114 -13.06 -0.49 -24.83
N THR A 115 -13.06 -0.62 -26.17
CA THR A 115 -11.87 -0.44 -26.99
C THR A 115 -11.30 0.98 -26.86
N LYS A 116 -12.17 2.01 -26.87
CA LYS A 116 -11.76 3.40 -26.69
C LYS A 116 -11.17 3.64 -25.30
N LEU A 117 -11.73 3.02 -24.26
CA LEU A 117 -11.26 3.16 -22.88
C LEU A 117 -9.95 2.40 -22.61
N ALA A 118 -9.71 1.31 -23.32
CA ALA A 118 -8.47 0.54 -23.23
C ALA A 118 -7.30 1.22 -23.98
N ALA A 119 -7.58 1.98 -25.05
CA ALA A 119 -6.55 2.54 -25.93
C ALA A 119 -5.43 3.33 -25.21
N PRO A 120 -5.68 4.18 -24.20
CA PRO A 120 -4.62 4.90 -23.49
C PRO A 120 -3.63 3.96 -22.78
N TYR A 121 -4.06 2.78 -22.37
CA TYR A 121 -3.22 1.81 -21.65
C TYR A 121 -2.29 1.01 -22.58
N ALA A 122 -2.48 1.10 -23.90
CA ALA A 122 -1.61 0.46 -24.88
C ALA A 122 -0.30 1.24 -25.12
N SER A 123 -0.18 2.49 -24.62
CA SER A 123 1.00 3.34 -24.78
C SER A 123 1.61 3.71 -23.42
N PRO A 124 2.89 3.38 -23.17
CA PRO A 124 3.60 3.78 -21.96
C PRO A 124 3.56 5.31 -21.79
N GLY A 125 3.23 5.80 -20.59
CA GLY A 125 3.25 7.23 -20.26
C GLY A 125 1.99 8.03 -20.67
N SER A 126 0.91 7.37 -21.09
CA SER A 126 -0.35 8.07 -21.38
C SER A 126 -0.94 8.73 -20.13
N VAL A 127 -1.07 10.05 -20.19
CA VAL A 127 -1.69 10.87 -19.14
C VAL A 127 -3.15 10.46 -18.95
N GLY A 128 -3.57 10.26 -17.69
CA GLY A 128 -4.95 9.92 -17.34
C GLY A 128 -5.27 8.43 -17.26
N THR A 129 -4.26 7.55 -17.36
CA THR A 129 -4.37 6.13 -17.04
C THR A 129 -4.37 5.91 -15.53
N SER A 130 -5.15 4.92 -15.06
CA SER A 130 -5.25 4.53 -13.65
C SER A 130 -4.59 3.16 -13.48
N PHE A 131 -3.63 3.06 -12.58
CA PHE A 131 -3.04 1.79 -12.15
C PHE A 131 -3.55 1.45 -10.75
N SER A 132 -4.02 0.22 -10.54
CA SER A 132 -4.54 -0.22 -9.25
C SER A 132 -4.57 -1.75 -9.16
N THR A 133 -4.90 -2.25 -7.97
CA THR A 133 -5.16 -3.68 -7.77
C THR A 133 -6.59 -4.03 -8.16
N LEU A 134 -6.85 -5.32 -8.40
CA LEU A 134 -8.18 -5.81 -8.75
C LEU A 134 -9.22 -5.63 -7.65
N ALA A 135 -8.81 -5.44 -6.39
CA ALA A 135 -9.69 -5.07 -5.28
C ALA A 135 -10.42 -3.73 -5.53
N LEU A 136 -9.90 -2.86 -6.41
CA LEU A 136 -10.61 -1.64 -6.79
C LEU A 136 -11.92 -1.93 -7.52
N ALA A 137 -12.03 -3.04 -8.27
CA ALA A 137 -13.27 -3.41 -8.94
C ALA A 137 -14.38 -3.72 -7.91
N ASP A 138 -14.03 -4.44 -6.85
CA ASP A 138 -14.93 -4.72 -5.73
C ASP A 138 -15.40 -3.43 -5.07
N ALA A 139 -14.42 -2.59 -4.67
CA ALA A 139 -14.73 -1.30 -4.08
C ALA A 139 -15.64 -0.47 -5.00
N ASP A 140 -15.33 -0.36 -6.30
CA ASP A 140 -16.11 0.35 -7.31
C ASP A 140 -17.58 -0.10 -7.36
N VAL A 141 -17.83 -1.40 -7.49
CA VAL A 141 -19.19 -1.95 -7.55
C VAL A 141 -19.95 -1.68 -6.26
N GLU A 142 -19.38 -2.11 -5.13
CA GLU A 142 -20.06 -2.01 -3.83
C GLU A 142 -20.33 -0.56 -3.45
N GLY A 143 -19.35 0.32 -3.62
CA GLY A 143 -19.50 1.70 -3.21
C GLY A 143 -20.43 2.52 -4.09
N GLU A 144 -20.51 2.27 -5.40
CA GLU A 144 -21.53 2.93 -6.23
C GLU A 144 -22.94 2.44 -5.88
N TRP A 145 -23.09 1.13 -5.65
CA TRP A 145 -24.36 0.57 -5.23
C TRP A 145 -24.82 1.17 -3.89
N ARG A 146 -23.95 1.18 -2.87
CA ARG A 146 -24.27 1.77 -1.58
C ARG A 146 -24.49 3.27 -1.67
N TRP A 147 -23.74 3.98 -2.51
CA TRP A 147 -23.98 5.41 -2.72
C TRP A 147 -25.37 5.70 -3.29
N ALA A 148 -25.89 4.83 -4.15
CA ALA A 148 -27.22 4.97 -4.74
C ALA A 148 -28.35 4.47 -3.82
N HIS A 149 -28.12 3.47 -2.97
CA HIS A 149 -29.19 2.76 -2.24
C HIS A 149 -29.12 2.90 -0.71
N ASP A 150 -27.94 3.18 -0.15
CA ASP A 150 -27.67 3.17 1.29
C ASP A 150 -26.63 4.25 1.69
N ARG A 151 -26.80 5.45 1.12
CA ARG A 151 -25.82 6.52 1.25
C ARG A 151 -25.58 6.95 2.69
N GLU A 152 -26.64 7.03 3.49
CA GLU A 152 -26.53 7.50 4.87
C GLU A 152 -25.78 6.52 5.77
N ALA A 153 -26.00 5.21 5.64
CA ALA A 153 -25.25 4.25 6.43
C ALA A 153 -23.78 4.20 5.97
N LEU A 154 -23.54 4.29 4.65
CA LEU A 154 -22.17 4.39 4.11
C LEU A 154 -21.41 5.59 4.71
N LEU A 155 -22.04 6.76 4.78
CA LEU A 155 -21.43 7.96 5.38
C LEU A 155 -21.15 7.78 6.88
N ARG A 156 -22.09 7.21 7.65
CA ARG A 156 -21.88 6.94 9.09
C ARG A 156 -20.74 5.96 9.33
N GLU A 157 -20.62 4.92 8.50
CA GLU A 157 -19.53 3.97 8.59
C GLU A 157 -18.18 4.63 8.26
N GLN A 158 -18.14 5.49 7.23
CA GLN A 158 -16.95 6.26 6.89
C GLN A 158 -16.52 7.17 8.06
N GLU A 159 -17.45 7.92 8.65
CA GLU A 159 -17.18 8.76 9.83
C GLU A 159 -16.63 7.94 11.00
N ALA A 160 -17.20 6.76 11.26
CA ALA A 160 -16.72 5.88 12.32
C ALA A 160 -15.30 5.34 12.05
N VAL A 161 -14.97 5.02 10.79
CA VAL A 161 -13.62 4.61 10.38
C VAL A 161 -12.63 5.76 10.54
N GLU A 162 -13.00 6.97 10.13
CA GLU A 162 -12.17 8.17 10.26
C GLU A 162 -11.92 8.52 11.73
N GLU A 163 -12.96 8.46 12.57
CA GLU A 163 -12.84 8.69 14.01
C GLU A 163 -11.90 7.67 14.67
N ARG A 164 -12.04 6.38 14.36
CA ARG A 164 -11.13 5.35 14.89
C ARG A 164 -9.69 5.57 14.43
N ARG A 165 -9.48 5.94 13.16
CA ARG A 165 -8.14 6.28 12.65
C ARG A 165 -7.55 7.47 13.39
N ARG A 166 -8.36 8.50 13.66
CA ARG A 166 -7.95 9.66 14.45
C ARG A 166 -7.57 9.26 15.87
N LEU A 167 -8.44 8.54 16.57
CA LEU A 167 -8.18 8.07 17.94
C LEU A 167 -6.95 7.15 18.01
N ALA A 168 -6.77 6.26 17.04
CA ALA A 168 -5.58 5.41 16.97
C ALA A 168 -4.31 6.23 16.72
N ALA A 169 -4.36 7.23 15.85
CA ALA A 169 -3.22 8.13 15.60
C ALA A 169 -2.90 9.02 16.81
N GLU A 170 -3.92 9.52 17.52
CA GLU A 170 -3.76 10.26 18.77
C GLU A 170 -3.15 9.38 19.87
N ALA A 171 -3.68 8.16 20.06
CA ALA A 171 -3.14 7.20 21.02
C ALA A 171 -1.71 6.77 20.67
N GLU A 172 -1.38 6.60 19.39
CA GLU A 172 0.01 6.31 18.95
C GLU A 172 0.93 7.49 19.29
N LYS A 173 0.50 8.72 18.97
CA LYS A 173 1.25 9.94 19.28
C LYS A 173 1.47 10.09 20.79
N GLU A 174 0.45 9.84 21.61
CA GLU A 174 0.56 9.89 23.07
C GLU A 174 1.52 8.82 23.61
N ARG A 175 1.40 7.57 23.14
CA ARG A 175 2.32 6.48 23.50
C ARG A 175 3.75 6.82 23.14
N TYR A 176 3.96 7.36 21.95
CA TYR A 176 5.29 7.74 21.47
C TYR A 176 5.87 8.93 22.25
N ALA A 177 5.07 9.96 22.54
CA ALA A 177 5.50 11.08 23.38
C ALA A 177 5.87 10.62 24.80
N ALA A 178 5.10 9.69 25.38
CA ALA A 178 5.41 9.10 26.69
C ALA A 178 6.71 8.27 26.65
N ARG A 179 6.95 7.52 25.56
CA ARG A 179 8.21 6.81 25.33
C ARG A 179 9.40 7.77 25.30
N LEU A 180 9.34 8.82 24.47
CA LEU A 180 10.41 9.80 24.34
C LEU A 180 10.73 10.47 25.69
N ALA A 181 9.71 10.84 26.48
CA ALA A 181 9.90 11.52 27.76
C ALA A 181 10.71 10.72 28.80
N GLY A 182 10.67 9.39 28.73
CA GLY A 182 11.39 8.50 29.63
C GLY A 182 12.65 7.87 29.04
N LEU A 183 12.98 8.18 27.78
CA LEU A 183 13.98 7.45 27.00
C LEU A 183 15.41 7.77 27.42
N THR A 184 16.25 6.74 27.62
CA THR A 184 17.67 6.90 27.95
C THR A 184 18.59 6.12 27.02
N TRP A 185 19.88 6.44 27.03
CA TRP A 185 20.90 5.70 26.28
C TRP A 185 20.97 4.22 26.69
N GLU A 186 20.80 3.94 27.99
CA GLU A 186 20.82 2.56 28.52
C GLU A 186 19.66 1.75 27.98
N GLN A 187 18.46 2.33 27.87
CA GLN A 187 17.30 1.67 27.27
C GLN A 187 17.55 1.39 25.78
N LEU A 188 17.99 2.39 25.02
CA LEU A 188 18.31 2.23 23.60
C LEU A 188 19.42 1.20 23.33
N LEU A 189 20.37 1.05 24.25
CA LEU A 189 21.43 0.04 24.15
C LEU A 189 20.97 -1.36 24.57
N ALA A 190 19.91 -1.47 25.38
CA ALA A 190 19.33 -2.75 25.81
C ALA A 190 18.32 -3.31 24.80
N GLU A 191 17.67 -2.45 24.02
CA GLU A 191 16.75 -2.84 22.96
C GLU A 191 17.48 -3.47 21.76
N THR A 192 16.74 -4.26 20.97
CA THR A 192 17.22 -4.82 19.70
C THR A 192 16.58 -4.06 18.54
N PRO A 193 17.28 -3.07 17.93
CA PRO A 193 16.74 -2.35 16.79
C PRO A 193 16.33 -3.29 15.67
N PHE A 194 15.22 -2.99 15.02
CA PHE A 194 14.73 -3.68 13.82
C PHE A 194 14.38 -5.16 14.03
N GLU A 195 14.08 -5.59 15.27
CA GLU A 195 13.69 -6.98 15.57
C GLU A 195 12.53 -7.46 14.70
N ARG A 196 11.56 -6.57 14.40
CA ARG A 196 10.37 -6.84 13.60
C ARG A 196 10.63 -7.16 12.13
N TRP A 197 11.84 -6.97 11.61
CA TRP A 197 12.21 -7.32 10.22
C TRP A 197 12.39 -8.84 10.02
N THR A 198 11.50 -9.68 10.57
CA THR A 198 11.53 -11.15 10.37
C THR A 198 10.14 -11.81 10.36
N PRO A 199 9.97 -12.89 9.55
CA PRO A 199 10.90 -13.40 8.54
C PRO A 199 10.71 -12.73 7.16
N SER A 200 11.82 -12.46 6.48
CA SER A 200 11.87 -12.10 5.05
C SER A 200 11.31 -13.23 4.18
N PRO A 201 10.63 -12.96 3.05
CA PRO A 201 10.25 -11.65 2.49
C PRO A 201 8.91 -11.12 3.04
N PRO A 202 8.68 -9.79 3.03
CA PRO A 202 9.39 -8.76 2.24
C PRO A 202 10.61 -8.10 2.91
N PHE A 203 10.89 -8.38 4.19
CA PHE A 203 11.94 -7.67 4.95
C PHE A 203 13.40 -7.87 4.46
N PRO A 204 14.34 -6.95 4.80
CA PRO A 204 15.76 -7.06 4.48
C PRO A 204 16.40 -8.38 4.93
N PRO A 205 17.46 -8.85 4.24
CA PRO A 205 18.19 -10.04 4.63
C PRO A 205 18.69 -9.96 6.08
N ALA A 206 18.69 -11.09 6.80
CA ALA A 206 19.08 -11.12 8.21
C ALA A 206 20.50 -10.57 8.48
N ALA A 207 21.40 -10.65 7.49
CA ALA A 207 22.73 -10.05 7.57
C ALA A 207 22.69 -8.51 7.58
N PHE A 208 21.84 -7.91 6.74
CA PHE A 208 21.59 -6.47 6.69
C PHE A 208 21.04 -5.97 8.03
N ARG A 209 19.96 -6.61 8.52
CA ARG A 209 19.34 -6.30 9.82
C ARG A 209 20.36 -6.31 10.96
N ARG A 210 21.18 -7.36 11.05
CA ARG A 210 22.23 -7.46 12.09
C ARG A 210 23.27 -6.34 11.96
N ALA A 211 23.63 -5.93 10.74
CA ALA A 211 24.56 -4.84 10.52
C ALA A 211 23.94 -3.48 10.91
N ALA A 212 22.67 -3.27 10.57
CA ALA A 212 21.90 -2.07 10.93
C ALA A 212 21.79 -1.93 12.45
N ALA A 213 21.38 -2.98 13.16
CA ALA A 213 21.31 -2.98 14.62
C ALA A 213 22.66 -2.64 15.27
N ARG A 214 23.76 -3.25 14.79
CA ARG A 214 25.11 -2.92 15.28
C ARG A 214 25.47 -1.45 15.03
N ARG A 215 25.13 -0.91 13.86
CA ARG A 215 25.44 0.48 13.51
C ARG A 215 24.65 1.46 14.39
N VAL A 216 23.39 1.16 14.70
CA VAL A 216 22.55 1.94 15.62
C VAL A 216 23.15 1.91 17.03
N HIS A 217 23.44 0.73 17.59
CA HIS A 217 24.10 0.64 18.91
C HIS A 217 25.45 1.36 18.95
N GLN A 218 26.20 1.36 17.85
CA GLN A 218 27.44 2.12 17.76
C GLN A 218 27.17 3.64 17.83
N ALA A 219 26.14 4.15 17.13
CA ALA A 219 25.73 5.54 17.24
C ALA A 219 25.25 5.90 18.66
N CYS A 220 24.53 5.02 19.34
CA CYS A 220 24.13 5.21 20.75
C CYS A 220 25.36 5.41 21.65
N ARG A 221 26.39 4.56 21.50
CA ARG A 221 27.64 4.68 22.27
C ARG A 221 28.36 5.99 21.95
N GLU A 222 28.52 6.32 20.67
CA GLU A 222 29.15 7.56 20.21
C GLU A 222 28.44 8.79 20.77
N LEU A 223 27.10 8.84 20.74
CA LEU A 223 26.32 9.96 21.27
C LEU A 223 26.40 10.06 22.79
N ARG A 224 26.33 8.92 23.50
CA ARG A 224 26.47 8.87 24.97
C ARG A 224 27.85 9.34 25.41
N ASP A 225 28.90 8.93 24.70
CA ASP A 225 30.29 9.25 25.04
C ASP A 225 30.63 10.75 24.80
N LEU A 226 29.79 11.49 24.06
CA LEU A 226 29.87 12.96 23.97
C LEU A 226 29.40 13.68 25.24
N GLY A 227 28.81 12.96 26.19
CA GLY A 227 28.28 13.48 27.46
C GLY A 227 26.78 13.78 27.42
N PRO A 228 26.18 14.20 28.56
CA PRO A 228 24.72 14.29 28.74
C PRO A 228 24.05 15.42 27.93
N LYS A 229 24.82 16.42 27.48
CA LYS A 229 24.33 17.55 26.65
C LYS A 229 25.35 17.85 25.57
N PRO A 230 25.50 16.99 24.56
CA PRO A 230 26.48 17.19 23.51
C PRO A 230 26.15 18.48 22.72
N ARG A 231 27.16 19.15 22.16
CA ARG A 231 26.91 20.28 21.26
C ARG A 231 26.23 19.78 19.98
N LYS A 232 25.24 20.52 19.46
CA LYS A 232 24.48 20.16 18.26
C LYS A 232 25.36 19.70 17.08
N PRO A 233 26.49 20.36 16.74
CA PRO A 233 27.35 19.91 15.64
C PRO A 233 27.99 18.53 15.85
N ALA A 234 28.31 18.17 17.11
CA ALA A 234 28.89 16.87 17.42
C ALA A 234 27.84 15.76 17.30
N ALA A 235 26.63 15.97 17.85
CA ALA A 235 25.52 15.05 17.68
C ALA A 235 25.11 14.89 16.21
N ARG A 236 25.04 16.00 15.46
CA ARG A 236 24.77 16.03 14.01
C ARG A 236 25.76 15.17 13.24
N LYS A 237 27.04 15.22 13.57
CA LYS A 237 28.08 14.42 12.90
C LYS A 237 27.82 12.91 13.05
N VAL A 238 27.42 12.47 14.24
CA VAL A 238 27.12 11.05 14.51
C VAL A 238 25.87 10.62 13.75
N LEU A 239 24.76 11.37 13.86
CA LEU A 239 23.52 11.06 13.17
C LEU A 239 23.68 11.06 11.65
N LYS A 240 24.40 12.04 11.09
CA LYS A 240 24.69 12.08 9.66
C LYS A 240 25.53 10.87 9.22
N SER A 241 26.50 10.45 10.03
CA SER A 241 27.27 9.24 9.74
C SER A 241 26.41 7.97 9.77
N LEU A 242 25.40 7.91 10.63
CA LEU A 242 24.43 6.82 10.66
C LEU A 242 23.58 6.78 9.37
N VAL A 243 23.03 7.92 8.95
CA VAL A 243 22.21 8.01 7.72
C VAL A 243 23.03 7.64 6.48
N LEU A 244 24.25 8.17 6.35
CA LEU A 244 25.14 7.85 5.22
C LEU A 244 25.53 6.37 5.17
N TRP A 245 25.62 5.72 6.34
CA TRP A 245 25.83 4.28 6.39
C TRP A 245 24.63 3.52 5.80
N PHE A 246 23.39 3.92 6.12
CA PHE A 246 22.18 3.32 5.53
C PHE A 246 22.13 3.52 4.02
N ASN A 247 22.38 4.74 3.49
CA ASN A 247 22.42 4.98 2.04
C ASN A 247 23.41 4.04 1.33
N THR A 248 24.59 3.85 1.93
CA THR A 248 25.65 2.99 1.36
C THR A 248 25.28 1.52 1.46
N ALA A 249 24.76 1.09 2.60
CA ALA A 249 24.41 -0.31 2.85
C ALA A 249 23.23 -0.75 1.99
N ASP A 250 22.22 0.11 1.83
CA ASP A 250 21.02 -0.16 1.04
C ASP A 250 21.34 -0.34 -0.44
N ARG A 251 22.11 0.61 -1.01
CA ARG A 251 22.62 0.50 -2.37
C ARG A 251 23.44 -0.77 -2.59
N ALA A 252 24.25 -1.18 -1.61
CA ALA A 252 25.04 -2.41 -1.69
C ALA A 252 24.21 -3.68 -1.56
N ALA A 253 23.00 -3.58 -1.00
CA ALA A 253 22.07 -4.69 -0.81
C ALA A 253 21.01 -4.81 -1.92
N ASP A 254 21.07 -3.95 -2.94
CA ASP A 254 20.10 -3.84 -4.03
C ASP A 254 18.75 -3.23 -3.58
N TRP A 255 18.81 -2.13 -2.81
CA TRP A 255 17.66 -1.31 -2.42
C TRP A 255 16.60 -2.09 -1.63
N VAL A 256 17.02 -2.64 -0.50
CA VAL A 256 16.20 -3.49 0.37
C VAL A 256 15.40 -2.71 1.40
N ILE A 257 15.66 -1.41 1.57
CA ILE A 257 14.87 -0.53 2.43
C ILE A 257 13.61 -0.12 1.68
N GLU A 258 12.46 -0.64 2.11
CA GLU A 258 11.15 -0.22 1.60
C GLU A 258 10.46 0.74 2.60
N THR A 259 9.14 0.86 2.51
CA THR A 259 8.36 1.84 3.27
C THR A 259 8.41 1.56 4.78
N GLU A 260 8.26 0.29 5.19
CA GLU A 260 8.25 -0.06 6.61
C GLU A 260 9.64 0.09 7.26
N GLU A 261 10.70 -0.28 6.54
CA GLU A 261 12.09 -0.12 7.00
C GLU A 261 12.47 1.35 7.10
N ARG A 262 12.04 2.17 6.13
CA ARG A 262 12.24 3.63 6.14
C ARG A 262 11.64 4.23 7.41
N GLU A 263 10.39 3.89 7.72
CA GLU A 263 9.72 4.38 8.92
C GLU A 263 10.46 3.98 10.21
N ASP A 264 10.94 2.74 10.30
CA ASP A 264 11.74 2.28 11.45
C ASP A 264 13.05 3.04 11.62
N ILE A 265 13.77 3.26 10.52
CA ILE A 265 15.06 3.98 10.58
C ILE A 265 14.83 5.44 10.99
N CYS A 266 13.78 6.08 10.48
CA CYS A 266 13.39 7.43 10.88
C CYS A 266 13.05 7.50 12.38
N LEU A 267 12.29 6.54 12.89
CA LEU A 267 11.94 6.46 14.31
C LEU A 267 13.19 6.35 15.20
N VAL A 268 14.13 5.46 14.83
CA VAL A 268 15.40 5.32 15.56
C VAL A 268 16.19 6.65 15.54
N ILE A 269 16.27 7.33 14.40
CA ILE A 269 16.98 8.61 14.30
C ILE A 269 16.33 9.68 15.19
N GLU A 270 15.01 9.73 15.23
CA GLU A 270 14.26 10.65 16.10
C GLU A 270 14.54 10.39 17.58
N GLU A 271 14.50 9.13 18.00
CA GLU A 271 14.84 8.72 19.36
C GLU A 271 16.27 9.12 19.75
N LEU A 272 17.25 8.84 18.89
CA LEU A 272 18.65 9.24 19.11
C LEU A 272 18.80 10.76 19.21
N ALA A 273 18.13 11.51 18.34
CA ALA A 273 18.14 12.97 18.35
C ALA A 273 17.47 13.55 19.61
N HIS A 274 16.39 12.92 20.07
CA HIS A 274 15.69 13.28 21.30
C HIS A 274 16.57 13.09 22.52
N VAL A 275 17.15 11.91 22.71
CA VAL A 275 18.00 11.60 23.86
C VAL A 275 19.29 12.43 23.85
N ALA A 276 19.81 12.79 22.67
CA ALA A 276 20.92 13.73 22.54
C ALA A 276 20.55 15.20 22.83
N GLY A 277 19.26 15.51 23.05
CA GLY A 277 18.76 16.85 23.35
C GLY A 277 18.61 17.77 22.13
N HIS A 278 18.60 17.21 20.92
CA HIS A 278 18.53 17.96 19.66
C HIS A 278 17.47 17.41 18.70
N PRO A 279 16.16 17.40 19.07
CA PRO A 279 15.09 16.79 18.26
C PRO A 279 15.02 17.36 16.83
N SER A 280 15.39 18.62 16.62
CA SER A 280 15.49 19.23 15.28
C SER A 280 16.42 18.49 14.32
N LEU A 281 17.38 17.69 14.81
CA LEU A 281 18.27 16.89 13.96
C LEU A 281 17.54 15.73 13.27
N ALA A 282 16.39 15.29 13.77
CA ALA A 282 15.57 14.29 13.10
C ALA A 282 15.04 14.83 11.76
N MET A 283 14.56 16.08 11.76
CA MET A 283 14.12 16.76 10.54
C MET A 283 15.28 17.00 9.56
N GLU A 284 16.47 17.34 10.07
CA GLU A 284 17.65 17.51 9.20
C GLU A 284 18.10 16.18 8.57
N ALA A 285 17.75 15.03 9.14
CA ALA A 285 18.12 13.72 8.60
C ALA A 285 17.43 13.41 7.27
N ASP A 286 16.25 14.00 7.01
CA ASP A 286 15.56 13.89 5.72
C ASP A 286 16.41 14.47 4.57
N ASP A 287 17.21 15.51 4.82
CA ASP A 287 18.12 16.09 3.82
C ASP A 287 19.34 15.20 3.51
N TRP A 288 19.59 14.14 4.30
CA TRP A 288 20.78 13.30 4.16
C TRP A 288 20.48 11.91 3.60
N ARG A 289 19.23 11.44 3.68
CA ARG A 289 18.86 10.08 3.26
C ARG A 289 18.59 9.99 1.77
N GLU A 290 18.86 8.82 1.20
CA GLU A 290 18.60 8.48 -0.20
C GLU A 290 17.57 7.35 -0.36
N TRP A 291 17.15 6.75 0.77
CA TRP A 291 16.20 5.66 0.89
C TRP A 291 14.83 6.10 1.39
#